data_AF-A0A2D5I279-F1
#
_entry.id   AF-A0A2D5I279-F1
#
_cell.length_a   1.000
_cell.length_b   1.000
_cell.length_c   1.000
_cell.angle_alpha   90.00
_cell.angle_beta   90.00
_cell.angle_gamma   90.00
#
_symmetry.space_group_name_H-M   'P 1'
#
loop_
_entity.id
_entity.type
_entity.pdbx_description
1 polymer ?
#
loop_
_entity_poly.entity_id
_entity_poly.type
_entity_poly.pdbx_seq_one_letter_code
_entity_poly.pdbx_strand_id
1 'polypeptide(L)'
;MTLKYSSVGIFCKPNAKIPDASRTLRLILSIISKIKNQCRVFIEKETAELLLPSNELEGNIPPIGTLSDIKNSIDLAIVIGGDGTLLGVAREFAILDTHIVGINQGRLGFTTDLDDSDLGNQLSKILNSGGLLEERDMLDVKVVRSLKNAKEEIFFSGFALNDAVVNRGAISNMVELDVWVEGSFLHSIRGDGLIVCTPTGSTAYALSANGPIIHPQLSCMALVPIASQALSSRPITIPANMEIVITVKNGAGTVLHCDMQTVAELNDRDRIVIKQSSYKAKLVHPETYDYFSILRKKLKWNINPTF
;
A
#
# COMPACT_ATOMS: atom_id res chain seq x y z
N MET A 1 26.50 -20.85 5.92
CA MET A 1 25.05 -20.60 5.87
C MET A 1 24.78 -19.80 4.62
N THR A 2 23.88 -20.27 3.75
CA THR A 2 23.36 -19.51 2.60
C THR A 2 22.46 -18.38 3.10
N LEU A 3 22.52 -17.21 2.46
CA LEU A 3 21.60 -16.11 2.79
C LEU A 3 20.16 -16.51 2.50
N LYS A 4 19.23 -16.01 3.31
CA LYS A 4 17.79 -16.10 2.99
C LYS A 4 17.45 -15.29 1.74
N TYR A 5 18.09 -14.13 1.59
CA TYR A 5 17.94 -13.22 0.45
C TYR A 5 19.29 -13.03 -0.23
N SER A 6 19.35 -13.41 -1.50
CA SER A 6 20.56 -13.41 -2.31
C SER A 6 20.64 -12.20 -3.24
N SER A 7 19.52 -11.51 -3.47
CA SER A 7 19.43 -10.39 -4.39
C SER A 7 18.41 -9.35 -3.92
N VAL A 8 18.88 -8.14 -3.61
CA VAL A 8 18.05 -7.09 -3.02
C VAL A 8 17.92 -5.89 -3.96
N GLY A 9 16.74 -5.30 -4.01
CA GLY A 9 16.49 -4.01 -4.66
C GLY A 9 16.21 -2.94 -3.63
N ILE A 10 16.73 -1.73 -3.82
CA ILE A 10 16.52 -0.59 -2.92
C ILE A 10 15.64 0.47 -3.60
N PHE A 11 14.58 0.88 -2.90
CA PHE A 11 13.53 1.77 -3.41
C PHE A 11 13.24 2.92 -2.45
N CYS A 12 13.05 4.12 -2.98
CA CYS A 12 12.67 5.34 -2.26
C CYS A 12 11.90 6.25 -3.23
N LYS A 13 10.61 6.47 -2.99
CA LYS A 13 9.78 7.33 -3.86
C LYS A 13 9.77 8.80 -3.38
N PRO A 14 9.76 9.77 -4.30
CA PRO A 14 10.09 11.19 -4.05
C PRO A 14 9.07 12.02 -3.25
N ASN A 15 8.01 11.41 -2.70
CA ASN A 15 6.89 12.16 -2.11
C ASN A 15 7.17 12.83 -0.76
N ALA A 16 8.39 12.79 -0.26
CA ALA A 16 8.81 13.67 0.82
C ALA A 16 10.27 14.07 0.61
N LYS A 17 10.62 15.30 0.95
CA LYS A 17 11.99 15.60 1.38
C LYS A 17 12.23 14.78 2.64
N ILE A 18 12.63 13.53 2.49
CA ILE A 18 12.88 12.61 3.59
C ILE A 18 14.23 13.01 4.18
N PRO A 19 14.28 13.64 5.37
CA PRO A 19 15.55 13.91 6.03
C PRO A 19 16.29 12.59 6.20
N ASP A 20 17.61 12.59 6.01
CA ASP A 20 18.49 11.44 6.25
C ASP A 20 18.34 10.20 5.33
N ALA A 21 17.42 10.18 4.35
CA ALA A 21 17.29 9.02 3.45
C ALA A 21 18.60 8.61 2.73
N SER A 22 19.43 9.58 2.31
CA SER A 22 20.76 9.30 1.74
C SER A 22 21.71 8.68 2.75
N ARG A 23 21.65 9.08 4.03
CA ARG A 23 22.42 8.47 5.12
C ARG A 23 21.97 7.02 5.33
N THR A 24 20.67 6.77 5.32
CA THR A 24 20.09 5.44 5.46
C THR A 24 20.47 4.52 4.31
N LEU A 25 20.44 5.02 3.07
CA LEU A 25 20.96 4.30 1.90
C LEU A 25 22.42 3.87 2.12
N ARG A 26 23.30 4.79 2.54
CA ARG A 26 24.70 4.47 2.83
C ARG A 26 24.84 3.45 3.96
N LEU A 27 24.01 3.53 5.00
CA LEU A 27 24.01 2.56 6.09
C LEU A 27 23.60 1.16 5.58
N ILE A 28 22.54 1.06 4.78
CA ILE A 28 22.10 -0.18 4.14
C ILE A 28 23.23 -0.80 3.30
N LEU A 29 23.87 -0.01 2.43
CA LEU A 29 24.99 -0.47 1.62
C LEU A 29 26.19 -0.92 2.47
N SER A 30 26.49 -0.21 3.56
CA SER A 30 27.54 -0.59 4.51
C SER A 30 27.20 -1.90 5.24
N ILE A 31 25.94 -2.12 5.59
CA ILE A 31 25.48 -3.37 6.21
C ILE A 31 25.65 -4.53 5.23
N ILE A 32 25.13 -4.38 4.00
CA ILE A 32 25.15 -5.46 3.00
C ILE A 32 26.60 -5.82 2.62
N SER A 33 27.49 -4.84 2.46
CA SER A 33 28.90 -5.08 2.14
C SER A 33 29.69 -5.83 3.23
N LYS A 34 29.25 -5.76 4.49
CA LYS A 34 29.87 -6.49 5.62
C LYS A 34 29.40 -7.95 5.71
N ILE A 35 28.33 -8.31 5.02
CA ILE A 35 27.82 -9.68 5.04
C ILE A 35 28.79 -10.56 4.25
N LYS A 36 29.29 -11.63 4.89
CA LYS A 36 30.34 -12.51 4.34
C LYS A 36 29.94 -13.24 3.04
N ASN A 37 28.64 -13.30 2.74
CA ASN A 37 28.10 -13.94 1.55
C ASN A 37 27.78 -12.87 0.50
N GLN A 38 28.08 -13.14 -0.77
CA GLN A 38 27.76 -12.23 -1.87
C GLN A 38 26.24 -12.06 -1.99
N CYS A 39 25.75 -10.89 -1.59
CA CYS A 39 24.40 -10.43 -1.87
C CYS A 39 24.45 -9.47 -3.06
N ARG A 40 23.67 -9.73 -4.11
CA ARG A 40 23.54 -8.81 -5.24
C ARG A 40 22.64 -7.66 -4.82
N VAL A 41 23.06 -6.43 -5.10
CA VAL A 41 22.31 -5.22 -4.75
C VAL A 41 21.96 -4.48 -6.03
N PHE A 42 20.74 -4.01 -6.13
CA PHE A 42 20.25 -3.14 -7.19
C PHE A 42 19.67 -1.88 -6.58
N ILE A 43 19.84 -0.75 -7.24
CA ILE A 43 19.22 0.52 -6.84
C ILE A 43 18.29 0.95 -7.98
N GLU A 44 17.03 1.26 -7.66
CA GLU A 44 16.11 1.83 -8.63
C GLU A 44 16.64 3.19 -9.12
N LYS A 45 16.54 3.45 -10.43
CA LYS A 45 17.01 4.68 -11.06
C LYS A 45 16.48 5.93 -10.38
N GLU A 46 15.18 6.00 -10.14
CA GLU A 46 14.52 7.12 -9.47
C GLU A 46 15.03 7.30 -8.02
N THR A 47 15.31 6.19 -7.35
CA THR A 47 15.91 6.18 -6.01
C THR A 47 17.35 6.71 -6.04
N ALA A 48 18.15 6.31 -7.02
CA ALA A 48 19.51 6.78 -7.20
C ALA A 48 19.54 8.29 -7.51
N GLU A 49 18.70 8.77 -8.42
CA GLU A 49 18.56 10.19 -8.75
C GLU A 49 18.16 11.04 -7.54
N LEU A 50 17.35 10.48 -6.64
CA LEU A 50 16.90 11.15 -5.43
C LEU A 50 17.95 11.19 -4.33
N LEU A 51 18.70 10.09 -4.13
CA LEU A 51 19.51 9.89 -2.93
C LEU A 51 21.02 9.95 -3.14
N LEU A 52 21.50 9.79 -4.37
CA LEU A 52 22.92 9.80 -4.71
C LEU A 52 23.28 11.13 -5.43
N PRO A 53 24.09 12.00 -4.82
CA PRO A 53 24.66 13.17 -5.49
C PRO A 53 25.48 12.75 -6.73
N SER A 54 25.52 13.59 -7.77
CA SER A 54 26.24 13.30 -9.03
C SER A 54 27.74 13.00 -8.84
N ASN A 55 28.32 13.49 -7.75
CA ASN A 55 29.70 13.33 -7.31
C ASN A 55 29.95 12.06 -6.47
N GLU A 56 28.90 11.35 -6.04
CA GLU A 56 29.02 10.02 -5.41
C GLU A 56 28.96 8.87 -6.43
N LEU A 57 28.62 9.17 -7.70
CA LEU A 57 28.52 8.19 -8.81
C LEU A 57 29.87 7.58 -9.25
N GLU A 58 30.99 8.08 -8.72
CA GLU A 58 32.35 7.64 -9.06
C GLU A 58 32.87 6.47 -8.18
N GLY A 59 32.07 5.97 -7.24
CA GLY A 59 32.40 4.81 -6.39
C GLY A 59 31.96 3.45 -6.93
N ASN A 60 32.29 2.37 -6.21
CA ASN A 60 31.76 1.01 -6.47
C ASN A 60 30.30 0.91 -6.03
N ILE A 61 29.41 1.57 -6.77
CA ILE A 61 27.97 1.61 -6.51
C ILE A 61 27.32 0.36 -7.13
N PRO A 62 26.31 -0.22 -6.47
CA PRO A 62 25.55 -1.30 -7.06
C PRO A 62 24.91 -0.92 -8.41
N PRO A 63 24.63 -1.89 -9.29
CA PRO A 63 23.90 -1.65 -10.54
C PRO A 63 22.63 -0.82 -10.34
N ILE A 64 22.49 0.24 -11.12
CA ILE A 64 21.31 1.10 -11.18
C ILE A 64 20.48 0.69 -12.39
N GLY A 65 19.17 0.51 -12.20
CA GLY A 65 18.26 0.14 -13.28
C GLY A 65 16.85 0.69 -13.05
N THR A 66 16.03 0.74 -14.09
CA THR A 66 14.61 1.09 -13.92
C THR A 66 13.90 -0.02 -13.14
N LEU A 67 12.74 0.28 -12.54
CA LEU A 67 11.91 -0.73 -11.88
C LEU A 67 11.69 -1.98 -12.78
N SER A 68 11.43 -1.76 -14.07
CA SER A 68 11.24 -2.84 -15.04
C SER A 68 12.46 -3.73 -15.23
N ASP A 69 13.66 -3.16 -15.15
CA ASP A 69 14.92 -3.89 -15.33
C ASP A 69 15.25 -4.75 -14.09
N ILE A 70 14.98 -4.21 -12.89
CA ILE A 70 15.44 -4.82 -11.63
C ILE A 70 14.41 -5.76 -11.02
N LYS A 71 13.10 -5.56 -11.24
CA LYS A 71 12.05 -6.22 -10.46
C LYS A 71 12.07 -7.75 -10.51
N ASN A 72 12.45 -8.33 -11.66
CA ASN A 72 12.54 -9.79 -11.83
C ASN A 72 13.86 -10.39 -11.33
N SER A 73 14.78 -9.54 -10.86
CA SER A 73 16.14 -9.95 -10.48
C SER A 73 16.34 -9.99 -8.96
N ILE A 74 15.32 -9.67 -8.16
CA ILE A 74 15.44 -9.51 -6.70
C ILE A 74 14.50 -10.47 -5.96
N ASP A 75 14.93 -10.91 -4.77
CA ASP A 75 14.14 -11.71 -3.84
C ASP A 75 13.69 -10.90 -2.59
N LEU A 76 14.25 -9.71 -2.38
CA LEU A 76 13.84 -8.75 -1.35
C LEU A 76 13.86 -7.30 -1.88
N ALA A 77 12.75 -6.58 -1.70
CA ALA A 77 12.67 -5.15 -1.88
C ALA A 77 12.85 -4.43 -0.53
N ILE A 78 13.88 -3.60 -0.42
CA ILE A 78 14.14 -2.73 0.73
C ILE A 78 13.58 -1.34 0.41
N VAL A 79 12.57 -0.92 1.15
CA VAL A 79 11.87 0.35 0.93
C VAL A 79 12.29 1.37 1.99
N ILE A 80 12.87 2.49 1.55
CA ILE A 80 13.23 3.62 2.41
C ILE A 80 12.11 4.66 2.32
N GLY A 81 11.42 4.92 3.42
CA GLY A 81 10.34 5.91 3.47
C GLY A 81 9.21 5.56 4.42
N GLY A 82 8.05 6.19 4.24
CA GLY A 82 6.85 5.90 5.03
C GLY A 82 5.91 4.89 4.35
N ASP A 83 4.74 4.69 4.96
CA ASP A 83 3.71 3.78 4.46
C ASP A 83 3.36 4.06 2.98
N GLY A 84 3.23 5.33 2.57
CA GLY A 84 2.92 5.68 1.17
C GLY A 84 3.96 5.18 0.15
N THR A 85 5.25 5.24 0.49
CA THR A 85 6.31 4.69 -0.36
C THR A 85 6.18 3.17 -0.45
N LEU A 86 5.94 2.51 0.68
CA LEU A 86 5.75 1.07 0.76
C LEU A 86 4.54 0.60 -0.05
N LEU A 87 3.39 1.29 0.01
CA LEU A 87 2.21 0.95 -0.81
C LEU A 87 2.56 0.88 -2.30
N GLY A 88 3.29 1.90 -2.78
CA GLY A 88 3.65 2.02 -4.18
C GLY A 88 4.67 0.99 -4.64
N VAL A 89 5.47 0.42 -3.74
CA VAL A 89 6.40 -0.69 -4.05
C VAL A 89 5.67 -2.03 -3.92
N ALA A 90 4.87 -2.20 -2.86
CA ALA A 90 4.19 -3.45 -2.57
C ALA A 90 3.27 -3.91 -3.70
N ARG A 91 2.56 -2.99 -4.37
CA ARG A 91 1.72 -3.35 -5.52
C ARG A 91 2.49 -3.92 -6.70
N GLU A 92 3.67 -3.38 -6.99
CA GLU A 92 4.53 -3.81 -8.11
C GLU A 92 5.18 -5.17 -7.83
N PHE A 93 5.47 -5.46 -6.56
CA PHE A 93 6.18 -6.67 -6.14
C PHE A 93 5.26 -7.81 -5.70
N ALA A 94 4.01 -7.54 -5.33
CA ALA A 94 3.04 -8.57 -4.97
C ALA A 94 2.79 -9.57 -6.13
N ILE A 95 2.86 -9.11 -7.38
CA ILE A 95 2.70 -9.98 -8.56
C ILE A 95 3.94 -10.84 -8.86
N LEU A 96 5.09 -10.53 -8.23
CA LEU A 96 6.38 -11.19 -8.45
C LEU A 96 6.80 -12.07 -7.27
N ASP A 97 5.91 -12.25 -6.28
CA ASP A 97 6.17 -13.02 -5.06
C ASP A 97 7.36 -12.51 -4.22
N THR A 98 7.80 -11.26 -4.47
CA THR A 98 8.97 -10.68 -3.84
C THR A 98 8.66 -10.20 -2.42
N HIS A 99 9.55 -10.50 -1.48
CA HIS A 99 9.42 -10.05 -0.09
C HIS A 99 9.76 -8.57 0.04
N ILE A 100 9.12 -7.87 0.96
CA ILE A 100 9.26 -6.41 1.13
C ILE A 100 9.59 -6.12 2.59
N VAL A 101 10.59 -5.28 2.81
CA VAL A 101 10.91 -4.74 4.14
C VAL A 101 10.91 -3.21 4.10
N GLY A 102 10.20 -2.59 5.03
CA GLY A 102 10.08 -1.15 5.15
C GLY A 102 11.01 -0.57 6.22
N ILE A 103 11.83 0.40 5.82
CA ILE A 103 12.66 1.21 6.71
C ILE A 103 12.00 2.58 6.82
N ASN A 104 11.45 2.84 8.01
CA ASN A 104 10.77 4.06 8.29
C ASN A 104 11.74 5.24 8.34
N GLN A 105 11.41 6.30 7.60
CA GLN A 105 12.15 7.56 7.63
C GLN A 105 11.19 8.71 7.96
N GLY A 106 11.15 9.07 9.25
CA GLY A 106 10.27 10.10 9.79
C GLY A 106 9.31 9.56 10.85
N ARG A 107 8.01 9.84 10.69
CA ARG A 107 6.99 9.38 11.66
C ARG A 107 6.81 7.87 11.53
N LEU A 108 6.77 7.14 12.66
CA LEU A 108 6.43 5.70 12.71
C LEU A 108 5.27 5.41 11.75
N GLY A 109 5.35 4.35 10.94
CA GLY A 109 4.31 3.84 10.02
C GLY A 109 3.54 2.66 10.61
N PHE A 110 2.50 2.18 9.92
CA PHE A 110 1.84 0.89 10.23
C PHE A 110 2.46 -0.30 9.50
N THR A 111 3.19 -0.03 8.42
CA THR A 111 3.80 -1.04 7.54
C THR A 111 5.31 -0.93 7.44
N THR A 112 5.92 0.10 8.05
CA THR A 112 7.36 0.30 8.10
C THR A 112 7.87 0.09 9.53
N ASP A 113 8.67 -0.97 9.72
CA ASP A 113 9.00 -1.48 11.06
C ASP A 113 10.43 -1.25 11.50
N LEU A 114 11.35 -1.07 10.54
CA LEU A 114 12.74 -0.80 10.86
C LEU A 114 12.94 0.70 11.06
N ASP A 115 13.64 1.08 12.12
CA ASP A 115 14.11 2.45 12.35
C ASP A 115 15.65 2.50 12.37
N ASP A 116 16.20 3.71 12.27
CA ASP A 116 17.65 3.91 12.16
C ASP A 116 18.43 3.51 13.43
N SER A 117 17.77 3.35 14.58
CA SER A 117 18.44 3.10 15.86
C SER A 117 19.03 1.69 15.95
N ASP A 118 18.38 0.69 15.35
CA ASP A 118 18.81 -0.72 15.35
C ASP A 118 18.85 -1.35 13.94
N LEU A 119 18.82 -0.52 12.90
CA LEU A 119 18.79 -0.96 11.50
C LEU A 119 19.92 -1.96 11.17
N GLY A 120 21.12 -1.74 11.70
CA GLY A 120 22.29 -2.59 11.49
C GLY A 120 22.06 -4.04 11.88
N ASN A 121 21.53 -4.27 13.08
CA ASN A 121 21.31 -5.62 13.60
C ASN A 121 20.08 -6.26 12.94
N GLN A 122 18.98 -5.52 12.85
CA GLN A 122 17.71 -6.05 12.35
C GLN A 122 17.79 -6.41 10.86
N LEU A 123 18.34 -5.51 10.04
CA LEU A 123 18.51 -5.78 8.61
C LEU A 123 19.50 -6.93 8.36
N SER A 124 20.60 -7.00 9.12
CA SER A 124 21.54 -8.12 9.02
C SER A 124 20.86 -9.45 9.34
N LYS A 125 20.02 -9.51 10.38
CA LYS A 125 19.25 -10.72 10.70
C LYS A 125 18.29 -11.08 9.57
N ILE A 126 17.51 -10.12 9.08
CA ILE A 126 16.56 -10.34 7.97
C ILE A 126 17.27 -10.90 6.74
N LEU A 127 18.40 -10.32 6.34
CA LEU A 127 19.18 -10.77 5.18
C LEU A 127 19.73 -12.20 5.36
N ASN A 128 20.18 -12.56 6.56
CA ASN A 128 20.80 -13.85 6.83
C ASN A 128 19.78 -14.97 7.07
N SER A 129 18.82 -14.76 7.96
CA SER A 129 17.89 -15.78 8.46
C SER A 129 16.43 -15.56 8.04
N GLY A 130 16.11 -14.41 7.44
CA GLY A 130 14.73 -13.97 7.26
C GLY A 130 14.19 -13.26 8.50
N GLY A 131 12.92 -12.89 8.42
CA GLY A 131 12.14 -12.32 9.51
C GLY A 131 10.76 -12.97 9.62
N LEU A 132 9.87 -12.34 10.38
CA LEU A 132 8.48 -12.74 10.44
C LEU A 132 7.81 -12.35 9.13
N LEU A 133 7.37 -13.34 8.36
CA LEU A 133 6.64 -13.14 7.11
C LEU A 133 5.17 -12.91 7.43
N GLU A 134 4.63 -11.78 6.98
CA GLU A 134 3.21 -11.47 7.03
C GLU A 134 2.68 -11.22 5.62
N GLU A 135 1.65 -11.98 5.24
CA GLU A 135 0.97 -11.80 3.96
C GLU A 135 -0.24 -10.88 4.16
N ARG A 136 -0.29 -9.80 3.37
CA ARG A 136 -1.39 -8.83 3.40
C ARG A 136 -2.28 -9.01 2.18
N ASP A 137 -3.57 -9.21 2.44
CA ASP A 137 -4.60 -9.24 1.40
C ASP A 137 -4.64 -7.90 0.64
N MET A 138 -4.93 -7.98 -0.65
CA MET A 138 -5.05 -6.83 -1.56
C MET A 138 -6.39 -6.88 -2.29
N LEU A 139 -6.83 -5.72 -2.79
CA LEU A 139 -8.00 -5.61 -3.68
C LEU A 139 -7.56 -5.74 -5.14
N ASP A 140 -8.35 -6.45 -5.95
CA ASP A 140 -8.38 -6.36 -7.42
C ASP A 140 -9.58 -5.50 -7.79
N VAL A 141 -9.33 -4.39 -8.49
CA VAL A 141 -10.31 -3.35 -8.81
C VAL A 141 -10.39 -3.19 -10.31
N LYS A 142 -11.60 -3.31 -10.85
CA LYS A 142 -11.87 -3.14 -12.29
C LYS A 142 -13.01 -2.15 -12.50
N VAL A 143 -12.87 -1.27 -13.49
CA VAL A 143 -13.97 -0.42 -13.95
C VAL A 143 -14.45 -0.95 -15.28
N VAL A 144 -15.73 -1.34 -15.32
CA VAL A 144 -16.42 -1.78 -16.53
C VAL A 144 -17.28 -0.63 -17.04
N ARG A 145 -17.03 -0.23 -18.29
CA ARG A 145 -17.76 0.85 -18.97
C ARG A 145 -18.55 0.30 -20.14
N SER A 146 -19.83 0.67 -20.23
CA SER A 146 -20.66 0.36 -21.39
C SER A 146 -20.45 1.40 -22.49
N LEU A 147 -20.09 0.95 -23.68
CA LEU A 147 -19.97 1.79 -24.87
C LEU A 147 -21.33 1.92 -25.60
N LYS A 148 -21.42 2.87 -26.54
CA LYS A 148 -22.64 3.16 -27.32
C LYS A 148 -23.24 1.95 -28.06
N ASN A 149 -22.43 0.94 -28.37
CA ASN A 149 -22.84 -0.27 -29.07
C ASN A 149 -23.22 -1.42 -28.12
N ALA A 150 -23.54 -1.13 -26.85
CA ALA A 150 -23.78 -2.12 -25.79
C ALA A 150 -22.61 -3.11 -25.56
N LYS A 151 -21.41 -2.76 -26.02
CA LYS A 151 -20.18 -3.50 -25.71
C LYS A 151 -19.64 -2.99 -24.37
N GLU A 152 -19.33 -3.92 -23.48
CA GLU A 152 -18.63 -3.62 -22.24
C GLU A 152 -17.12 -3.73 -22.44
N GLU A 153 -16.36 -2.82 -21.84
CA GLU A 153 -14.90 -2.89 -21.80
C GLU A 153 -14.38 -2.65 -20.38
N ILE A 154 -13.22 -3.23 -20.07
CA ILE A 154 -12.47 -2.92 -18.86
C ILE A 154 -11.71 -1.62 -19.13
N PHE A 155 -12.27 -0.51 -18.67
CA PHE A 155 -11.67 0.82 -18.83
C PHE A 155 -10.47 1.03 -17.89
N PHE A 156 -10.52 0.41 -16.71
CA PHE A 156 -9.46 0.47 -15.72
C PHE A 156 -9.31 -0.88 -15.02
N SER A 157 -8.08 -1.25 -14.69
CA SER A 157 -7.76 -2.37 -13.81
C SER A 157 -6.58 -1.98 -12.93
N GLY A 158 -6.65 -2.31 -11.65
CA GLY A 158 -5.56 -2.03 -10.71
C GLY A 158 -5.69 -2.84 -9.43
N PHE A 159 -4.61 -2.85 -8.66
CA PHE A 159 -4.60 -3.43 -7.32
C PHE A 159 -4.54 -2.33 -6.27
N ALA A 160 -5.00 -2.62 -5.05
CA ALA A 160 -4.84 -1.74 -3.90
C ALA A 160 -4.45 -2.57 -2.66
N LEU A 161 -3.45 -2.12 -1.91
CA LEU A 161 -3.08 -2.75 -0.63
C LEU A 161 -3.93 -2.22 0.52
N ASN A 162 -4.26 -0.93 0.51
CA ASN A 162 -5.14 -0.30 1.48
C ASN A 162 -6.58 -0.28 1.00
N ASP A 163 -6.86 0.50 -0.04
CA ASP A 163 -8.24 0.88 -0.35
C ASP A 163 -8.49 1.27 -1.81
N ALA A 164 -9.74 1.04 -2.21
CA ALA A 164 -10.37 1.56 -3.41
C ALA A 164 -11.41 2.59 -2.95
N VAL A 165 -11.21 3.85 -3.34
CA VAL A 165 -12.02 4.98 -2.90
C VAL A 165 -12.76 5.53 -4.10
N VAL A 166 -14.08 5.47 -4.09
CA VAL A 166 -14.93 6.17 -5.05
C VAL A 166 -15.40 7.45 -4.39
N ASN A 167 -14.97 8.60 -4.88
CA ASN A 167 -15.35 9.89 -4.31
C ASN A 167 -15.69 10.92 -5.38
N ARG A 168 -16.42 11.95 -4.94
CA ARG A 168 -16.71 13.11 -5.77
C ARG A 168 -15.41 13.81 -6.17
N GLY A 169 -15.33 14.29 -7.40
CA GLY A 169 -14.25 15.17 -7.86
C GLY A 169 -14.33 16.56 -7.22
N ALA A 170 -13.22 17.30 -7.27
CA ALA A 170 -13.02 18.55 -6.52
C ALA A 170 -14.12 19.62 -6.72
N ILE A 171 -14.69 19.74 -7.92
CA ILE A 171 -15.69 20.77 -8.28
C ILE A 171 -17.09 20.13 -8.45
N SER A 172 -17.26 18.85 -8.11
CA SER A 172 -18.50 18.11 -8.35
C SER A 172 -19.44 18.10 -7.14
N ASN A 173 -20.73 17.94 -7.44
CA ASN A 173 -21.79 17.67 -6.45
C ASN A 173 -21.56 16.32 -5.76
N MET A 174 -22.34 16.02 -4.74
CA MET A 174 -22.35 14.70 -4.10
C MET A 174 -22.55 13.58 -5.13
N VAL A 175 -21.92 12.44 -4.88
CA VAL A 175 -22.07 11.25 -5.71
C VAL A 175 -23.27 10.44 -5.22
N GLU A 176 -23.96 9.83 -6.17
CA GLU A 176 -24.96 8.80 -5.93
C GLU A 176 -24.42 7.46 -6.43
N LEU A 177 -24.24 6.51 -5.51
CA LEU A 177 -23.66 5.21 -5.75
C LEU A 177 -24.64 4.12 -5.33
N ASP A 178 -24.97 3.20 -6.22
CA ASP A 178 -25.65 1.96 -5.82
C ASP A 178 -24.58 0.90 -5.53
N VAL A 179 -24.75 0.15 -4.44
CA VAL A 179 -23.79 -0.86 -3.98
C VAL A 179 -24.47 -2.23 -3.91
N TRP A 180 -23.80 -3.24 -4.45
CA TRP A 180 -24.19 -4.64 -4.39
C TRP A 180 -23.05 -5.48 -3.80
N VAL A 181 -23.39 -6.52 -3.07
CA VAL A 181 -22.46 -7.51 -2.53
C VAL A 181 -22.99 -8.89 -2.91
N GLU A 182 -22.19 -9.71 -3.59
CA GLU A 182 -22.60 -11.04 -4.08
C GLU A 182 -23.94 -10.98 -4.86
N GLY A 183 -24.07 -9.98 -5.73
CA GLY A 183 -25.29 -9.73 -6.51
C GLY A 183 -26.50 -9.22 -5.72
N SER A 184 -26.44 -9.18 -4.39
CA SER A 184 -27.51 -8.66 -3.54
C SER A 184 -27.38 -7.15 -3.37
N PHE A 185 -28.47 -6.42 -3.63
CA PHE A 185 -28.49 -4.97 -3.41
C PHE A 185 -28.32 -4.65 -1.93
N LEU A 186 -27.33 -3.82 -1.61
CA LEU A 186 -27.01 -3.42 -0.25
C LEU A 186 -27.63 -2.06 0.07
N HIS A 187 -27.21 -1.01 -0.65
CA HIS A 187 -27.60 0.36 -0.34
C HIS A 187 -27.31 1.34 -1.50
N SER A 188 -28.09 2.42 -1.58
CA SER A 188 -27.79 3.61 -2.40
C SER A 188 -27.18 4.70 -1.51
N ILE A 189 -25.93 5.05 -1.74
CA ILE A 189 -25.19 6.07 -0.99
C ILE A 189 -25.28 7.40 -1.71
N ARG A 190 -25.69 8.44 -0.99
CA ARG A 190 -25.55 9.85 -1.39
C ARG A 190 -24.62 10.56 -0.42
N GLY A 191 -23.52 11.12 -0.91
CA GLY A 191 -22.50 11.76 -0.06
C GLY A 191 -21.22 12.11 -0.81
N ASP A 192 -20.10 12.18 -0.10
CA ASP A 192 -18.79 12.45 -0.69
C ASP A 192 -18.19 11.22 -1.37
N GLY A 193 -18.58 10.01 -0.95
CA GLY A 193 -18.06 8.78 -1.55
C GLY A 193 -18.23 7.51 -0.71
N LEU A 194 -17.51 6.48 -1.11
CA LEU A 194 -17.41 5.18 -0.45
C LEU A 194 -15.96 4.68 -0.53
N ILE A 195 -15.45 4.20 0.61
CA ILE A 195 -14.18 3.49 0.71
C ILE A 195 -14.48 2.00 0.77
N VAL A 196 -13.81 1.20 -0.05
CA VAL A 196 -13.68 -0.24 0.15
C VAL A 196 -12.23 -0.51 0.54
N CYS A 197 -11.98 -1.02 1.74
CA CYS A 197 -10.63 -1.23 2.23
C CYS A 197 -10.36 -2.67 2.68
N THR A 198 -9.08 -3.04 2.60
CA THR A 198 -8.52 -4.24 3.24
C THR A 198 -8.35 -4.00 4.75
N PRO A 199 -7.99 -5.04 5.53
CA PRO A 199 -7.61 -4.88 6.92
C PRO A 199 -6.41 -3.93 7.10
N THR A 200 -5.44 -3.96 6.19
CA THR A 200 -4.30 -3.02 6.19
C THR A 200 -4.77 -1.59 5.98
N GLY A 201 -5.70 -1.36 5.06
CA GLY A 201 -6.30 -0.06 4.79
C GLY A 201 -7.22 0.46 5.90
N SER A 202 -7.66 -0.39 6.83
CA SER A 202 -8.53 0.02 7.95
C SER A 202 -7.91 1.12 8.82
N THR A 203 -6.58 1.17 8.91
CA THR A 203 -5.82 2.20 9.64
C THR A 203 -5.41 3.40 8.79
N ALA A 204 -5.82 3.44 7.51
CA ALA A 204 -5.50 4.51 6.57
C ALA A 204 -6.69 5.49 6.42
N TYR A 205 -7.22 5.68 5.20
CA TYR A 205 -8.30 6.63 4.99
C TYR A 205 -9.60 6.20 5.66
N ALA A 206 -9.87 4.90 5.70
CA ALA A 206 -11.01 4.32 6.40
C ALA A 206 -11.10 4.76 7.87
N LEU A 207 -9.97 4.80 8.60
CA LEU A 207 -9.94 5.26 9.98
C LEU A 207 -10.40 6.71 10.11
N SER A 208 -9.97 7.58 9.19
CA SER A 208 -10.35 8.99 9.17
C SER A 208 -11.84 9.18 8.83
N ALA A 209 -12.43 8.23 8.10
CA ALA A 209 -13.86 8.17 7.79
C ALA A 209 -14.69 7.42 8.84
N ASN A 210 -14.14 7.17 10.04
CA ASN A 210 -14.78 6.44 11.15
C ASN A 210 -15.07 4.95 10.86
N GLY A 211 -14.29 4.34 9.97
CA GLY A 211 -14.25 2.89 9.80
C GLY A 211 -13.62 2.19 11.02
N PRO A 212 -13.94 0.91 11.26
CA PRO A 212 -13.33 0.14 12.33
C PRO A 212 -11.86 -0.13 12.03
N ILE A 213 -11.03 -0.24 13.07
CA ILE A 213 -9.68 -0.81 12.96
C ILE A 213 -9.83 -2.33 12.88
N ILE A 214 -9.21 -2.92 11.87
CA ILE A 214 -9.27 -4.36 11.58
C ILE A 214 -7.85 -4.93 11.66
N HIS A 215 -7.70 -6.04 12.39
CA HIS A 215 -6.40 -6.71 12.51
C HIS A 215 -5.95 -7.28 11.14
N PRO A 216 -4.68 -7.09 10.71
CA PRO A 216 -4.21 -7.50 9.39
C PRO A 216 -4.40 -8.98 9.02
N GLN A 217 -4.42 -9.86 10.03
CA GLN A 217 -4.60 -11.31 9.85
C GLN A 217 -6.06 -11.73 9.55
N LEU A 218 -7.04 -10.85 9.70
CA LEU A 218 -8.43 -11.15 9.35
C LEU A 218 -8.61 -11.07 7.83
N SER A 219 -9.18 -12.10 7.19
CA SER A 219 -9.48 -12.02 5.76
C SER A 219 -10.89 -11.47 5.55
N CYS A 220 -10.99 -10.14 5.43
CA CYS A 220 -12.24 -9.42 5.20
C CYS A 220 -12.02 -8.12 4.41
N MET A 221 -13.09 -7.56 3.88
CA MET A 221 -13.11 -6.19 3.34
C MET A 221 -14.10 -5.35 4.15
N ALA A 222 -13.84 -4.04 4.25
CA ALA A 222 -14.77 -3.10 4.86
C ALA A 222 -15.27 -2.06 3.88
N LEU A 223 -16.56 -1.72 3.97
CA LEU A 223 -17.22 -0.67 3.21
C LEU A 223 -17.47 0.50 4.17
N VAL A 224 -16.85 1.65 3.93
CA VAL A 224 -16.89 2.83 4.80
C VAL A 224 -17.41 4.04 4.03
N PRO A 225 -18.67 4.47 4.24
CA PRO A 225 -19.24 5.64 3.58
C PRO A 225 -18.52 6.92 3.98
N ILE A 226 -18.33 7.85 3.03
CA ILE A 226 -17.73 9.17 3.27
C ILE A 226 -18.82 10.23 3.27
N ALA A 227 -19.00 10.91 4.40
CA ALA A 227 -19.96 12.01 4.58
C ALA A 227 -21.36 11.71 3.97
N SER A 228 -21.89 10.51 4.24
CA SER A 228 -23.20 10.10 3.73
C SER A 228 -24.33 10.93 4.34
N GLN A 229 -25.30 11.35 3.53
CA GLN A 229 -26.49 12.05 4.00
C GLN A 229 -27.42 11.17 4.84
N ALA A 230 -27.39 9.85 4.61
CA ALA A 230 -28.22 8.91 5.37
C ALA A 230 -27.64 8.73 6.79
N LEU A 231 -28.36 9.22 7.80
CA LEU A 231 -27.94 9.15 9.21
C LEU A 231 -27.76 7.71 9.73
N SER A 232 -28.40 6.73 9.09
CA SER A 232 -28.27 5.30 9.39
C SER A 232 -27.12 4.62 8.65
N SER A 233 -26.42 5.32 7.77
CA SER A 233 -25.28 4.77 7.03
C SER A 233 -24.14 4.47 7.99
N ARG A 234 -23.73 3.20 8.06
CA ARG A 234 -22.69 2.72 8.96
C ARG A 234 -21.66 1.90 8.19
N PRO A 235 -20.39 1.92 8.62
CA PRO A 235 -19.40 0.98 8.10
C PRO A 235 -19.85 -0.47 8.31
N ILE A 236 -19.57 -1.33 7.33
CA ILE A 236 -19.77 -2.77 7.45
C ILE A 236 -18.51 -3.52 7.05
N THR A 237 -18.33 -4.71 7.60
CA THR A 237 -17.24 -5.62 7.25
C THR A 237 -17.83 -6.90 6.70
N ILE A 238 -17.28 -7.39 5.60
CA ILE A 238 -17.74 -8.59 4.88
C ILE A 238 -16.57 -9.55 4.63
N PRO A 239 -16.82 -10.86 4.43
CA PRO A 239 -15.79 -11.81 4.01
C PRO A 239 -15.04 -11.36 2.75
N ALA A 240 -13.72 -11.57 2.69
CA ALA A 240 -12.89 -11.07 1.59
C ALA A 240 -13.18 -11.73 0.23
N ASN A 241 -13.73 -12.95 0.25
CA ASN A 241 -14.06 -13.68 -0.98
C ASN A 241 -15.32 -13.16 -1.70
N MET A 242 -16.04 -12.20 -1.11
CA MET A 242 -17.23 -11.63 -1.73
C MET A 242 -16.88 -10.59 -2.80
N GLU A 243 -17.63 -10.57 -3.89
CA GLU A 243 -17.59 -9.51 -4.91
C GLU A 243 -18.43 -8.31 -4.46
N ILE A 244 -17.82 -7.12 -4.54
CA ILE A 244 -18.52 -5.84 -4.39
C ILE A 244 -18.64 -5.21 -5.77
N VAL A 245 -19.85 -4.76 -6.12
CA VAL A 245 -20.10 -3.96 -7.32
C VAL A 245 -20.66 -2.61 -6.90
N ILE A 246 -20.04 -1.53 -7.37
CA ILE A 246 -20.50 -0.16 -7.17
C ILE A 246 -20.88 0.41 -8.53
N THR A 247 -22.10 0.89 -8.69
CA THR A 247 -22.53 1.58 -9.92
C THR A 247 -22.67 3.06 -9.65
N VAL A 248 -22.02 3.88 -10.48
CA VAL A 248 -22.18 5.35 -10.43
C VAL A 248 -23.54 5.70 -11.03
N LYS A 249 -24.47 6.24 -10.23
CA LYS A 249 -25.80 6.63 -10.70
C LYS A 249 -25.85 8.07 -11.18
N ASN A 250 -25.20 8.94 -10.44
CA ASN A 250 -25.07 10.35 -10.76
C ASN A 250 -23.83 10.89 -10.07
N GLY A 251 -22.91 11.47 -10.83
CA GLY A 251 -21.72 12.09 -10.26
C GLY A 251 -20.72 12.49 -11.33
N ALA A 252 -21.05 13.51 -12.12
CA ALA A 252 -20.10 14.06 -13.08
C ALA A 252 -18.78 14.44 -12.38
N GLY A 253 -17.66 13.89 -12.85
CA GLY A 253 -16.35 14.09 -12.23
C GLY A 253 -16.07 13.19 -11.03
N THR A 254 -16.83 12.12 -10.83
CA THR A 254 -16.48 11.07 -9.86
C THR A 254 -15.15 10.44 -10.24
N VAL A 255 -14.33 10.15 -9.24
CA VAL A 255 -13.02 9.53 -9.42
C VAL A 255 -12.91 8.29 -8.54
N LEU A 256 -12.25 7.28 -9.09
CA LEU A 256 -11.79 6.11 -8.35
C LEU A 256 -10.30 6.31 -8.03
N HIS A 257 -9.93 6.18 -6.77
CA HIS A 257 -8.54 6.10 -6.33
C HIS A 257 -8.23 4.70 -5.80
N CYS A 258 -7.10 4.13 -6.21
CA CYS A 258 -6.52 2.95 -5.56
C CYS A 258 -5.27 3.39 -4.78
N ASP A 259 -5.26 3.16 -3.46
CA ASP A 259 -4.22 3.60 -2.52
C ASP A 259 -3.86 5.09 -2.62
N MET A 260 -4.79 5.93 -3.10
CA MET A 260 -4.55 7.34 -3.44
C MET A 260 -3.42 7.58 -4.46
N GLN A 261 -3.00 6.57 -5.22
CA GLN A 261 -1.87 6.63 -6.16
C GLN A 261 -2.29 6.44 -7.61
N THR A 262 -3.27 5.58 -7.86
CA THR A 262 -3.81 5.36 -9.21
C THR A 262 -5.22 5.94 -9.28
N VAL A 263 -5.52 6.68 -10.36
CA VAL A 263 -6.78 7.41 -10.52
C VAL A 263 -7.46 6.99 -11.82
N ALA A 264 -8.77 6.79 -11.77
CA ALA A 264 -9.63 6.63 -12.94
C ALA A 264 -10.82 7.58 -12.87
N GLU A 265 -11.07 8.31 -13.95
CA GLU A 265 -12.27 9.13 -14.09
C GLU A 265 -13.48 8.24 -14.42
N LEU A 266 -14.55 8.41 -13.65
CA LEU A 266 -15.75 7.61 -13.74
C LEU A 266 -16.89 8.40 -14.40
N ASN A 267 -17.66 7.71 -15.22
CA ASN A 267 -18.87 8.20 -15.83
C ASN A 267 -20.10 7.59 -15.16
N ASP A 268 -21.24 8.25 -15.33
CA ASP A 268 -22.52 7.65 -14.96
C ASP A 268 -22.68 6.28 -15.65
N ARG A 269 -23.18 5.32 -14.89
CA ARG A 269 -23.36 3.89 -15.23
C ARG A 269 -22.08 3.07 -15.30
N ASP A 270 -20.90 3.63 -15.06
CA ASP A 270 -19.72 2.80 -14.84
C ASP A 270 -19.92 1.89 -13.62
N ARG A 271 -19.43 0.66 -13.74
CA ARG A 271 -19.46 -0.32 -12.66
C ARG A 271 -18.04 -0.58 -12.18
N ILE A 272 -17.79 -0.31 -10.91
CA ILE A 272 -16.56 -0.65 -10.23
C ILE A 272 -16.76 -2.02 -9.58
N VAL A 273 -16.00 -3.02 -10.02
CA VAL A 273 -16.00 -4.38 -9.49
C VAL A 273 -14.76 -4.54 -8.63
N ILE A 274 -14.95 -4.91 -7.36
CA ILE A 274 -13.90 -5.05 -6.36
C ILE A 274 -13.96 -6.46 -5.79
N LYS A 275 -12.82 -7.14 -5.79
CA LYS A 275 -12.62 -8.48 -5.20
C LYS A 275 -11.35 -8.52 -4.39
N GLN A 276 -11.20 -9.54 -3.55
CA GLN A 276 -9.87 -9.94 -3.08
C GLN A 276 -9.01 -10.37 -4.28
N SER A 277 -7.80 -9.82 -4.34
CA SER A 277 -6.79 -10.19 -5.32
C SER A 277 -6.27 -11.61 -5.06
N SER A 278 -5.87 -12.31 -6.11
CA SER A 278 -5.09 -13.55 -5.99
C SER A 278 -3.66 -13.30 -5.51
N TYR A 279 -3.18 -12.06 -5.59
CA TYR A 279 -1.85 -11.66 -5.14
C TYR A 279 -1.92 -11.05 -3.73
N LYS A 280 -0.87 -11.29 -2.94
CA LYS A 280 -0.70 -10.74 -1.60
C LYS A 280 0.62 -9.99 -1.50
N ALA A 281 0.65 -8.91 -0.74
CA ALA A 281 1.91 -8.27 -0.39
C ALA A 281 2.60 -9.07 0.72
N LYS A 282 3.88 -9.37 0.55
CA LYS A 282 4.67 -10.18 1.49
C LYS A 282 5.61 -9.29 2.30
N LEU A 283 5.16 -8.86 3.47
CA LEU A 283 5.94 -8.01 4.35
C LEU A 283 6.84 -8.86 5.26
N VAL A 284 8.07 -8.38 5.47
CA VAL A 284 9.05 -9.02 6.35
C VAL A 284 9.32 -8.10 7.52
N HIS A 285 8.97 -8.58 8.70
CA HIS A 285 9.13 -7.84 9.94
C HIS A 285 10.32 -8.40 10.76
N PRO A 286 10.96 -7.57 11.60
CA PRO A 286 11.87 -8.08 12.61
C PRO A 286 11.12 -9.00 13.60
N GLU A 287 11.83 -9.91 14.26
CA GLU A 287 11.24 -10.83 15.26
C GLU A 287 10.57 -10.09 16.43
N THR A 288 10.93 -8.83 16.67
CA THR A 288 10.38 -7.97 17.71
C THR A 288 9.07 -7.27 17.30
N TYR A 289 8.53 -7.59 16.12
CA TYR A 289 7.30 -6.98 15.62
C TYR A 289 6.10 -7.26 16.53
N ASP A 290 5.41 -6.19 16.93
CA ASP A 290 4.15 -6.24 17.68
C ASP A 290 3.18 -5.20 17.08
N TYR A 291 2.19 -5.68 16.33
CA TYR A 291 1.15 -4.85 15.73
C TYR A 291 0.41 -3.98 16.77
N PHE A 292 0.13 -4.51 17.95
CA PHE A 292 -0.57 -3.74 18.99
C PHE A 292 0.34 -2.65 19.59
N SER A 293 1.65 -2.88 19.69
CA SER A 293 2.61 -1.83 20.06
C SER A 293 2.58 -0.66 19.07
N ILE A 294 2.51 -0.96 17.77
CA ILE A 294 2.39 0.04 16.71
C ILE A 294 1.09 0.83 16.88
N LEU A 295 -0.06 0.16 17.04
CA LEU A 295 -1.35 0.82 17.28
C LEU A 295 -1.30 1.77 18.48
N ARG A 296 -0.79 1.30 19.63
CA ARG A 296 -0.70 2.10 20.86
C ARG A 296 0.17 3.35 20.66
N LYS A 297 1.32 3.22 19.99
CA LYS A 297 2.22 4.35 19.70
C LYS A 297 1.58 5.35 18.74
N LYS A 298 0.94 4.88 17.67
CA LYS A 298 0.32 5.69 16.62
C LYS A 298 -0.90 6.46 17.10
N LEU A 299 -1.79 5.78 17.82
CA LEU A 299 -3.07 6.33 18.26
C LEU A 299 -3.01 6.92 19.67
N LYS A 300 -1.84 6.88 20.31
CA LYS A 300 -1.60 7.38 21.67
C LYS A 300 -2.54 6.78 22.72
N TRP A 301 -3.01 5.53 22.53
CA TRP A 301 -4.01 4.89 23.39
C TRP A 301 -3.58 4.66 24.84
N ASN A 302 -2.28 4.72 25.13
CA ASN A 302 -1.75 4.58 26.49
C ASN A 302 -1.43 5.93 27.16
N ILE A 303 -1.68 7.05 26.50
CA ILE A 303 -1.43 8.37 27.08
C ILE A 303 -2.71 8.81 27.79
N ASN A 304 -2.66 8.82 29.13
CA ASN A 304 -3.73 9.43 29.91
C ASN A 304 -3.86 10.91 29.52
N PRO A 305 -5.08 11.44 29.36
CA PRO A 305 -5.27 12.85 29.08
C PRO A 305 -4.64 13.68 30.21
N THR A 306 -3.67 14.51 29.85
CA THR A 306 -3.16 15.56 30.73
C THR A 306 -4.17 16.71 30.66
N PHE A 307 -5.00 16.84 31.69
CA PHE A 307 -5.85 18.00 31.92
C PHE A 307 -5.06 19.13 32.56
#